data_AF-A0A7R9T666-F1
#
_entry.id   AF-A0A7R9T666-F1
#
_cell.length_a   1.000
_cell.length_b   1.000
_cell.length_c   1.000
_cell.angle_alpha   90.00
_cell.angle_beta   90.00
_cell.angle_gamma   90.00
#
_symmetry.space_group_name_H-M   'P 1'
#
loop_
_entity.id
_entity.type
_entity.pdbx_description
1 polymer ?
#
loop_
_entity_poly.entity_id
_entity_poly.type
_entity_poly.pdbx_seq_one_letter_code
_entity_poly.pdbx_strand_id
1 'polypeptide(L)'
;HALAILSRNEGYVRPELLDDSAPPSLHVVDGRHPVLDAHLLDDFVPNSIDLHGDRTRALVITGPNMGGKSCYIRQVALLSVMAQVGSFVPAKQARLTVLDAIYTRMGASDNLAMGSSTFLEEMSEASNILEMCTPRSLVIMDELGRGTSTHDGVAIAAATLEHLVRDAKCFTLFVTHYPSVARDVQAKYPTHCASC
;
A
#
# COMPACT_ATOMS: atom_id res chain seq x y z
N HIS A 1 24.96 -12.64 -9.47
CA HIS A 1 24.59 -14.02 -9.82
C HIS A 1 23.20 -14.41 -9.30
N ALA A 2 22.88 -14.19 -8.02
CA ALA A 2 21.58 -14.59 -7.42
C ALA A 2 20.33 -14.00 -8.12
N LEU A 3 20.27 -12.68 -8.37
CA LEU A 3 19.12 -12.05 -9.04
C LEU A 3 18.89 -12.53 -10.47
N ALA A 4 19.97 -12.91 -11.18
CA ALA A 4 19.89 -13.44 -12.54
C ALA A 4 19.36 -14.89 -12.57
N ILE A 5 19.48 -15.63 -11.46
CA ILE A 5 18.83 -16.93 -11.29
C ILE A 5 17.34 -16.72 -11.04
N LEU A 6 17.00 -15.82 -10.11
CA LEU A 6 15.61 -15.49 -9.79
C LEU A 6 14.82 -15.01 -11.02
N SER A 7 15.45 -14.20 -11.88
CA SER A 7 14.81 -13.70 -13.12
C SER A 7 14.51 -14.77 -14.16
N ARG A 8 15.04 -16.00 -14.01
CA ARG A 8 14.72 -17.12 -14.90
C ARG A 8 13.43 -17.85 -14.49
N ASN A 9 12.87 -17.54 -13.32
CA ASN A 9 11.61 -18.10 -12.89
C ASN A 9 10.49 -17.66 -13.82
N GLU A 10 9.56 -18.56 -14.10
CA GLU A 10 8.46 -18.30 -15.00
C GLU A 10 7.51 -17.23 -14.42
N GLY A 11 7.08 -16.28 -15.25
CA GLY A 11 6.26 -15.15 -14.82
C GLY A 11 7.01 -14.01 -14.10
N TYR A 12 8.34 -14.01 -14.11
CA TYR A 12 9.14 -12.85 -13.69
C TYR A 12 9.43 -11.93 -14.87
N VAL A 13 9.16 -10.64 -14.73
CA VAL A 13 9.36 -9.63 -15.77
C VAL A 13 10.33 -8.55 -15.33
N ARG A 14 11.04 -7.96 -16.29
CA ARG A 14 11.88 -6.78 -16.05
C ARG A 14 10.96 -5.59 -15.80
N PRO A 15 11.01 -4.94 -14.62
CA PRO A 15 10.23 -3.74 -14.37
C PRO A 15 10.76 -2.56 -15.19
N GLU A 16 9.85 -1.69 -15.64
CA GLU A 16 10.18 -0.39 -16.21
C GLU A 16 10.20 0.66 -15.10
N LEU A 17 11.39 1.18 -14.78
CA LEU A 17 11.51 2.33 -13.88
C LEU A 17 11.30 3.61 -14.67
N LEU A 18 10.37 4.44 -14.21
CA LEU A 18 10.07 5.72 -14.84
C LEU A 18 11.13 6.78 -14.49
N ASP A 19 11.48 7.59 -15.49
CA ASP A 19 12.30 8.77 -15.30
C ASP A 19 11.62 9.80 -14.41
N ASP A 20 12.42 10.62 -13.73
CA ASP A 20 11.92 11.66 -12.81
C ASP A 20 11.07 12.74 -13.50
N SER A 21 11.14 12.86 -14.82
CA SER A 21 10.30 13.77 -15.61
C SER A 21 8.90 13.24 -15.89
N ALA A 22 8.67 11.93 -15.73
CA ALA A 22 7.36 11.33 -15.94
C ALA A 22 6.46 11.59 -14.72
N PRO A 23 5.13 11.75 -14.91
CA PRO A 23 4.19 11.77 -13.81
C PRO A 23 4.38 10.52 -12.92
N PRO A 24 4.41 10.66 -11.58
CA PRO A 24 4.58 9.52 -10.70
C PRO A 24 3.53 8.45 -10.97
N SER A 25 3.93 7.19 -11.11
CA SER A 25 2.97 6.08 -11.19
C SER A 25 3.49 4.80 -10.54
N LEU A 26 2.57 3.93 -10.13
CA LEU A 26 2.80 2.58 -9.65
C LEU A 26 1.79 1.67 -10.33
N HIS A 27 2.24 0.99 -11.38
CA HIS A 27 1.41 0.16 -12.24
C HIS A 27 1.96 -1.26 -12.27
N VAL A 28 1.18 -2.22 -11.81
CA VAL A 28 1.50 -3.65 -11.89
C VAL A 28 0.28 -4.40 -12.39
N VAL A 29 0.49 -5.25 -13.39
CA VAL A 29 -0.55 -6.15 -13.94
C VAL A 29 -0.25 -7.57 -13.50
N ASP A 30 -1.26 -8.23 -12.94
CA ASP A 30 -1.24 -9.63 -12.47
C ASP A 30 0.02 -9.92 -11.62
N GLY A 31 0.33 -9.04 -10.69
CA GLY A 31 1.42 -9.26 -9.75
C GLY A 31 1.14 -10.48 -8.88
N ARG A 32 2.20 -11.12 -8.38
CA ARG A 32 2.12 -12.19 -7.35
C ARG A 32 2.95 -11.85 -6.12
N HIS A 33 2.59 -12.35 -4.94
CA HIS A 33 3.36 -12.11 -3.73
C HIS A 33 4.64 -12.96 -3.77
N PRO A 34 5.86 -12.40 -3.83
CA PRO A 34 7.08 -13.14 -4.20
C PRO A 34 7.41 -14.32 -3.27
N VAL A 35 7.11 -14.20 -1.97
CA VAL A 35 7.29 -15.30 -1.01
C VAL A 35 6.24 -16.39 -1.20
N LEU A 36 4.98 -16.02 -1.45
CA LEU A 36 3.90 -16.99 -1.55
C LEU A 36 3.88 -17.66 -2.93
N ASP A 37 4.24 -16.93 -3.99
CA ASP A 37 4.44 -17.45 -5.35
C ASP A 37 5.39 -18.66 -5.36
N ALA A 38 6.46 -18.60 -4.57
CA ALA A 38 7.43 -19.68 -4.45
C ALA A 38 6.91 -20.91 -3.68
N HIS A 39 5.86 -20.78 -2.86
CA HIS A 39 5.37 -21.84 -1.97
C HIS A 39 3.98 -22.36 -2.33
N LEU A 40 3.15 -21.56 -3.01
CA LEU A 40 1.75 -21.84 -3.30
C LEU A 40 1.46 -22.14 -4.78
N LEU A 41 2.47 -22.02 -5.67
CA LEU A 41 2.49 -22.32 -7.12
C LEU A 41 1.19 -22.02 -7.89
N ASP A 42 0.12 -22.80 -7.70
CA ASP A 42 -1.14 -22.72 -8.46
C ASP A 42 -2.33 -22.08 -7.70
N ASP A 43 -2.24 -21.86 -6.38
CA ASP A 43 -3.37 -21.36 -5.57
C ASP A 43 -3.36 -19.84 -5.37
N PHE A 44 -2.30 -19.14 -5.76
CA PHE A 44 -2.21 -17.69 -5.57
C PHE A 44 -2.87 -16.93 -6.72
N VAL A 45 -3.99 -16.24 -6.44
CA VAL A 45 -4.65 -15.37 -7.41
C VAL A 45 -3.85 -14.07 -7.57
N PRO A 46 -3.36 -13.75 -8.78
CA PRO A 46 -2.60 -12.53 -9.02
C PRO A 46 -3.48 -11.28 -8.91
N ASN A 47 -2.88 -10.15 -8.52
CA ASN A 47 -3.58 -8.89 -8.33
C ASN A 47 -2.88 -7.76 -9.08
N SER A 48 -3.68 -6.85 -9.64
CA SER A 48 -3.19 -5.66 -10.33
C SER A 48 -3.34 -4.41 -9.46
N ILE A 49 -2.45 -3.44 -9.64
CA ILE A 49 -2.55 -2.12 -9.03
C ILE A 49 -2.24 -1.04 -10.08
N ASP A 50 -2.99 0.06 -10.02
CA ASP A 50 -2.83 1.20 -10.93
C ASP A 50 -2.98 2.52 -10.17
N LEU A 51 -1.86 3.04 -9.65
CA LEU A 51 -1.82 4.32 -8.94
C LEU A 51 -1.01 5.37 -9.72
N HIS A 52 -1.46 6.61 -9.69
CA HIS A 52 -0.93 7.72 -10.47
C HIS A 52 -0.97 9.02 -9.69
N GLY A 53 0.06 9.84 -9.86
CA GLY A 53 0.23 11.13 -9.21
C GLY A 53 -0.72 12.22 -9.70
N ASP A 54 -1.47 12.00 -10.79
CA ASP A 54 -2.44 12.95 -11.38
C ASP A 54 -3.90 12.44 -11.35
N ARG A 55 -4.12 11.13 -11.18
CA ARG A 55 -5.43 10.49 -11.03
C ARG A 55 -5.49 9.67 -9.74
N THR A 56 -6.02 8.45 -9.79
CA THR A 56 -6.17 7.55 -8.63
C THR A 56 -4.83 7.35 -7.95
N ARG A 57 -4.66 7.89 -6.74
CA ARG A 57 -3.44 7.75 -5.93
C ARG A 57 -3.69 6.97 -4.65
N ALA A 58 -4.95 6.91 -4.20
CA ALA A 58 -5.35 6.16 -3.03
C ALA A 58 -6.32 5.04 -3.41
N LEU A 59 -6.07 3.85 -2.85
CA LEU A 59 -6.95 2.70 -2.92
C LEU A 59 -7.39 2.33 -1.50
N VAL A 60 -8.68 2.43 -1.24
CA VAL A 60 -9.29 2.00 0.02
C VAL A 60 -9.71 0.54 -0.11
N ILE A 61 -9.14 -0.31 0.72
CA ILE A 61 -9.32 -1.76 0.64
C ILE A 61 -10.24 -2.16 1.80
N THR A 62 -11.39 -2.72 1.45
CA THR A 62 -12.40 -3.18 2.42
C THR A 62 -12.60 -4.69 2.32
N GLY A 63 -13.39 -5.26 3.22
CA GLY A 63 -13.76 -6.68 3.18
C GLY A 63 -13.36 -7.48 4.43
N PRO A 64 -13.84 -8.72 4.54
CA PRO A 64 -13.68 -9.54 5.75
C PRO A 64 -12.21 -9.82 6.09
N ASN A 65 -11.94 -10.04 7.38
CA ASN A 65 -10.64 -10.57 7.81
C ASN A 65 -10.35 -11.89 7.10
N MET A 66 -9.07 -12.13 6.77
CA MET A 66 -8.60 -13.27 5.96
C MET A 66 -8.91 -13.22 4.45
N GLY A 67 -9.53 -12.16 3.93
CA GLY A 67 -9.76 -11.96 2.49
C GLY A 67 -8.52 -11.59 1.66
N GLY A 68 -7.29 -11.86 2.14
CA GLY A 68 -6.06 -11.56 1.40
C GLY A 68 -5.60 -10.09 1.40
N LYS A 69 -6.30 -9.16 2.07
CA LYS A 69 -5.95 -7.72 2.12
C LYS A 69 -4.49 -7.47 2.53
N SER A 70 -4.06 -8.05 3.65
CA SER A 70 -2.68 -7.89 4.15
C SER A 70 -1.65 -8.51 3.22
N CYS A 71 -2.03 -9.57 2.49
CA CYS A 71 -1.18 -10.16 1.47
C CYS A 71 -1.04 -9.22 0.27
N TYR A 72 -2.14 -8.65 -0.20
CA TYR A 72 -2.16 -7.71 -1.33
C TYR A 72 -1.33 -6.45 -1.05
N ILE A 73 -1.49 -5.80 0.12
CA ILE A 73 -0.70 -4.59 0.43
C ILE A 73 0.80 -4.91 0.57
N ARG A 74 1.16 -6.04 1.19
CA ARG A 74 2.55 -6.48 1.32
C ARG A 74 3.16 -6.83 -0.03
N GLN A 75 2.39 -7.47 -0.89
CA GLN A 75 2.77 -7.77 -2.26
C GLN A 75 3.16 -6.49 -3.02
N VAL A 76 2.32 -5.45 -3.00
CA VAL A 76 2.62 -4.18 -3.69
C VAL A 76 3.93 -3.57 -3.18
N ALA A 77 4.13 -3.55 -1.85
CA ALA A 77 5.38 -3.05 -1.26
C ALA A 77 6.60 -3.88 -1.70
N LEU A 78 6.50 -5.22 -1.63
CA LEU A 78 7.59 -6.12 -2.01
C LEU A 78 7.95 -6.01 -3.49
N LEU A 79 6.96 -5.93 -4.39
CA LEU A 79 7.21 -5.73 -5.82
C LEU A 79 7.94 -4.42 -6.09
N SER A 80 7.57 -3.35 -5.37
CA SER A 80 8.24 -2.05 -5.46
C SER A 80 9.70 -2.11 -5.00
N VAL A 81 9.96 -2.75 -3.85
CA VAL A 81 11.33 -2.95 -3.33
C VAL A 81 12.16 -3.78 -4.30
N MET A 82 11.63 -4.91 -4.78
CA MET A 82 12.34 -5.79 -5.72
C MET A 82 12.76 -5.04 -6.99
N ALA A 83 11.86 -4.24 -7.56
CA ALA A 83 12.15 -3.45 -8.74
C ALA A 83 13.26 -2.42 -8.49
N GLN A 84 13.22 -1.70 -7.36
CA GLN A 84 14.22 -0.68 -7.00
C GLN A 84 15.59 -1.27 -6.62
N VAL A 85 15.65 -2.53 -6.19
CA VAL A 85 16.91 -3.28 -5.99
C VAL A 85 17.49 -3.80 -7.31
N GLY A 86 16.77 -3.62 -8.44
CA GLY A 86 17.18 -4.08 -9.76
C GLY A 86 16.85 -5.54 -10.05
N SER A 87 15.92 -6.13 -9.31
CA SER A 87 15.40 -7.48 -9.57
C SER A 87 14.27 -7.46 -10.61
N PHE A 88 14.10 -8.58 -11.31
CA PHE A 88 12.84 -8.86 -11.99
C PHE A 88 11.77 -9.15 -10.93
N VAL A 89 10.50 -8.93 -11.29
CA VAL A 89 9.37 -9.05 -10.37
C VAL A 89 8.33 -10.06 -10.88
N PRO A 90 7.67 -10.84 -10.00
CA PRO A 90 6.64 -11.78 -10.40
C PRO A 90 5.34 -11.04 -10.76
N ALA A 91 5.17 -10.71 -12.03
CA ALA A 91 4.03 -9.99 -12.56
C ALA A 91 3.95 -10.21 -14.08
N LYS A 92 2.81 -9.91 -14.69
CA LYS A 92 2.69 -9.83 -16.15
C LYS A 92 3.32 -8.56 -16.72
N GLN A 93 3.21 -7.46 -15.98
CA GLN A 93 3.82 -6.17 -16.31
C GLN A 93 4.07 -5.39 -15.03
N ALA A 94 5.18 -4.65 -14.97
CA ALA A 94 5.46 -3.73 -13.87
C ALA A 94 6.11 -2.46 -14.40
N ARG A 95 5.53 -1.30 -14.06
CA ARG A 95 6.02 0.03 -14.40
C ARG A 95 5.82 0.92 -13.19
N LEU A 96 6.89 1.54 -12.71
CA LEU A 96 6.82 2.34 -11.48
C LEU A 96 7.85 3.44 -11.45
N THR A 97 7.48 4.55 -10.85
CA THR A 97 8.41 5.60 -10.42
C THR A 97 9.24 5.08 -9.26
N VAL A 98 10.50 5.48 -9.20
CA VAL A 98 11.34 5.23 -8.02
C VAL A 98 10.71 5.96 -6.83
N LEU A 99 10.25 5.17 -5.85
CA LEU A 99 9.73 5.64 -4.58
C LEU A 99 10.88 6.11 -3.71
N ASP A 100 10.68 7.23 -3.03
CA ASP A 100 11.64 7.76 -2.05
C ASP A 100 11.56 7.01 -0.71
N ALA A 101 10.36 6.54 -0.35
CA ALA A 101 10.12 5.75 0.84
C ALA A 101 8.85 4.88 0.71
N ILE A 102 8.85 3.77 1.45
CA ILE A 102 7.65 2.95 1.70
C ILE A 102 7.37 3.03 3.19
N TYR A 103 6.28 3.69 3.56
CA TYR A 103 5.81 3.82 4.93
C TYR A 103 4.72 2.79 5.20
N THR A 104 4.82 2.10 6.32
CA THR A 104 3.83 1.10 6.69
C THR A 104 3.41 1.29 8.13
N ARG A 105 2.12 1.47 8.35
CA ARG A 105 1.48 1.19 9.62
C ARG A 105 0.68 -0.10 9.43
N MET A 106 1.25 -1.23 9.83
CA MET A 106 0.51 -2.50 9.88
C MET A 106 0.13 -2.78 11.34
N GLY A 107 -1.09 -3.26 11.58
CA GLY A 107 -1.57 -3.53 12.94
C GLY A 107 -0.57 -4.34 13.75
N ALA A 108 -0.28 -3.89 14.97
CA ALA A 108 0.69 -4.52 15.84
C ALA A 108 0.29 -5.97 16.13
N SER A 109 1.18 -6.92 15.84
CA SER A 109 1.18 -8.20 16.54
C SER A 109 1.63 -7.91 17.97
N ASP A 110 0.67 -7.80 18.89
CA ASP A 110 0.79 -7.81 20.36
C ASP A 110 2.20 -7.54 20.92
N ASN A 111 2.62 -6.27 20.94
CA ASN A 111 3.68 -5.86 21.85
C ASN A 111 3.06 -5.50 23.21
N LEU A 112 2.78 -6.52 24.01
CA LEU A 112 2.32 -6.42 25.40
C LEU A 112 3.37 -5.84 26.37
N ALA A 113 4.53 -5.37 25.88
CA ALA A 113 5.75 -5.20 26.68
C ALA A 113 6.23 -3.75 26.87
N MET A 114 5.45 -2.72 26.55
CA MET A 114 5.84 -1.32 26.73
C MET A 114 4.76 -0.56 27.49
N GLY A 115 5.14 0.21 28.52
CA GLY A 115 4.22 0.93 29.41
C GLY A 115 3.44 2.09 28.79
N SER A 116 3.32 2.13 27.46
CA SER A 116 2.60 3.11 26.64
C SER A 116 1.28 2.54 26.13
N SER A 117 0.28 3.40 25.93
CA SER A 117 -0.96 2.98 25.27
C SER A 117 -0.69 2.59 23.82
N THR A 118 -1.15 1.41 23.41
CA THR A 118 -1.05 0.93 22.01
C THR A 118 -1.68 1.91 21.02
N PHE A 119 -2.73 2.63 21.45
CA PHE A 119 -3.35 3.68 20.63
C PHE A 119 -2.45 4.91 20.48
N LEU A 120 -1.73 5.32 21.54
CA LEU A 120 -0.81 6.45 21.47
C LEU A 120 0.36 6.16 20.53
N GLU A 121 0.91 4.93 20.58
CA GLU A 121 1.95 4.47 19.64
C GLU A 121 1.43 4.47 18.20
N GLU A 122 0.23 3.93 17.98
CA GLU A 122 -0.42 3.94 16.66
C GLU A 122 -0.60 5.36 16.09
N MET A 123 -1.04 6.31 16.93
CA MET A 123 -1.19 7.70 16.50
C MET A 123 0.16 8.39 16.24
N SER A 124 1.18 8.04 17.02
CA SER A 124 2.54 8.59 16.85
C SER A 124 3.17 8.08 15.56
N GLU A 125 3.02 6.79 15.25
CA GLU A 125 3.44 6.19 13.97
C GLU A 125 2.74 6.86 12.79
N ALA A 126 1.41 7.02 12.85
CA ALA A 126 0.64 7.69 11.81
C ALA A 126 1.12 9.15 11.62
N SER A 127 1.31 9.91 12.69
CA SER A 127 1.81 11.30 12.63
C SER A 127 3.17 11.39 11.94
N ASN A 128 4.12 10.52 12.33
CA ASN A 128 5.45 10.49 11.72
C ASN A 128 5.39 10.18 10.21
N ILE A 129 4.49 9.29 9.80
CA ILE A 129 4.29 8.99 8.37
C ILE A 129 3.75 10.22 7.65
N LEU A 130 2.74 10.90 8.21
CA LEU A 130 2.14 12.10 7.58
C LEU A 130 3.15 13.23 7.43
N GLU A 131 4.03 13.44 8.42
CA GLU A 131 5.06 14.48 8.38
C GLU A 131 6.15 14.21 7.34
N MET A 132 6.50 12.95 7.12
CA MET A 132 7.65 12.57 6.30
C MET A 132 7.32 12.19 4.86
N CYS A 133 6.08 11.74 4.61
CA CYS A 133 5.70 11.25 3.28
C CYS A 133 5.70 12.37 2.24
N THR A 134 6.10 12.02 1.02
CA THR A 134 6.11 12.92 -0.13
C THR A 134 5.18 12.40 -1.23
N PRO A 135 4.89 13.18 -2.28
CA PRO A 135 4.14 12.70 -3.43
C PRO A 135 4.74 11.48 -4.15
N ARG A 136 6.01 11.13 -3.90
CA ARG A 136 6.67 9.92 -4.44
C ARG A 136 6.69 8.74 -3.47
N SER A 137 6.17 8.89 -2.26
CA SER A 137 6.15 7.82 -1.27
C SER A 137 4.98 6.88 -1.49
N LEU A 138 5.16 5.61 -1.10
CA LEU A 138 4.07 4.66 -0.92
C LEU A 138 3.73 4.55 0.57
N VAL A 139 2.52 4.95 0.93
CA VAL A 139 1.98 4.87 2.29
C VAL A 139 0.98 3.73 2.39
N ILE A 140 1.18 2.83 3.35
CA ILE A 140 0.28 1.73 3.66
C ILE A 140 -0.25 1.91 5.08
N MET A 141 -1.56 2.12 5.20
CA MET A 141 -2.26 2.26 6.48
C MET A 141 -3.19 1.07 6.68
N ASP A 142 -2.94 0.26 7.70
CA ASP A 142 -3.75 -0.91 8.05
C ASP A 142 -4.53 -0.67 9.35
N GLU A 143 -5.86 -0.63 9.23
CA GLU A 143 -6.82 -0.63 10.33
C GLU A 143 -6.65 0.53 11.34
N LEU A 144 -6.26 1.71 10.86
CA LEU A 144 -6.10 2.92 11.67
C LEU A 144 -7.40 3.31 12.40
N GLY A 145 -7.29 3.64 13.69
CA GLY A 145 -8.41 4.09 14.53
C GLY A 145 -9.14 2.97 15.28
N ARG A 146 -8.67 1.71 15.18
CA ARG A 146 -9.29 0.57 15.86
C ARG A 146 -9.21 0.64 17.40
N GLY A 147 -8.17 1.27 17.94
CA GLY A 147 -7.91 1.33 19.39
C GLY A 147 -8.76 2.31 20.19
N THR A 148 -9.77 2.96 19.59
CA THR A 148 -10.60 3.99 20.23
C THR A 148 -12.10 3.80 19.95
N SER A 149 -12.94 4.73 20.42
CA SER A 149 -14.38 4.73 20.16
C SER A 149 -14.66 4.70 18.66
N THR A 150 -15.74 4.03 18.22
CA THR A 150 -16.03 3.86 16.79
C THR A 150 -16.17 5.19 16.06
N HIS A 151 -16.80 6.18 16.70
CA HIS A 151 -16.97 7.50 16.11
C HIS A 151 -15.62 8.21 15.93
N ASP A 152 -14.76 8.17 16.94
CA ASP A 152 -13.44 8.80 16.88
C ASP A 152 -12.52 8.07 15.90
N GLY A 153 -12.57 6.73 15.86
CA GLY A 153 -11.80 5.91 14.93
C GLY A 153 -12.16 6.20 13.46
N VAL A 154 -13.46 6.32 13.15
CA VAL A 154 -13.93 6.71 11.82
C VAL A 154 -13.45 8.13 11.47
N ALA A 155 -13.57 9.08 12.40
CA ALA A 155 -13.15 10.46 12.17
C ALA A 155 -11.64 10.58 11.90
N ILE A 156 -10.81 9.89 12.69
CA ILE A 156 -9.36 9.85 12.53
C ILE A 156 -8.98 9.19 11.20
N ALA A 157 -9.57 8.03 10.88
CA ALA A 157 -9.29 7.33 9.63
C ALA A 157 -9.67 8.18 8.40
N ALA A 158 -10.86 8.79 8.41
CA ALA A 158 -11.32 9.65 7.33
C ALA A 158 -10.43 10.89 7.16
N ALA A 159 -10.09 11.58 8.25
CA ALA A 159 -9.24 12.76 8.21
C ALA A 159 -7.81 12.43 7.71
N THR A 160 -7.26 11.29 8.16
CA THR A 160 -5.94 10.83 7.74
C THR A 160 -5.92 10.49 6.25
N LEU A 161 -6.91 9.72 5.77
CA LEU A 161 -7.02 9.40 4.35
C LEU A 161 -7.22 10.65 3.49
N GLU A 162 -8.08 11.58 3.94
CA GLU A 162 -8.29 12.86 3.26
C GLU A 162 -6.99 13.68 3.16
N HIS A 163 -6.20 13.72 4.23
CA HIS A 163 -4.90 14.40 4.23
C HIS A 163 -3.90 13.75 3.25
N LEU A 164 -3.80 12.41 3.25
CA LEU A 164 -2.95 11.68 2.31
C LEU A 164 -3.34 11.94 0.85
N VAL A 165 -4.64 11.99 0.55
CA VAL A 165 -5.16 12.23 -0.81
C VAL A 165 -4.99 13.69 -1.24
N ARG A 166 -5.38 14.64 -0.40
CA ARG A 166 -5.47 16.07 -0.76
C ARG A 166 -4.14 16.80 -0.62
N ASP A 167 -3.47 16.59 0.51
CA ASP A 167 -2.34 17.42 0.94
C ASP A 167 -1.01 16.74 0.60
N ALA A 168 -0.78 15.52 1.10
CA ALA A 168 0.47 14.78 0.85
C ALA A 168 0.58 14.28 -0.61
N LYS A 169 -0.55 13.91 -1.21
CA LYS A 169 -0.68 13.44 -2.60
C LYS A 169 0.18 12.23 -2.96
N CYS A 170 0.58 11.46 -1.96
CA CYS A 170 1.37 10.23 -2.09
C CYS A 170 0.53 9.07 -2.64
N PHE A 171 1.20 7.97 -2.99
CA PHE A 171 0.50 6.70 -3.22
C PHE A 171 0.02 6.14 -1.89
N THR A 172 -1.23 5.70 -1.82
CA THR A 172 -1.84 5.25 -0.57
C THR A 172 -2.61 3.96 -0.75
N LEU A 173 -2.29 2.96 0.08
CA LEU A 173 -3.12 1.79 0.32
C LEU A 173 -3.71 1.91 1.72
N PHE A 174 -5.03 2.06 1.80
CA PHE A 174 -5.71 2.30 3.07
C PHE A 174 -6.68 1.17 3.37
N VAL A 175 -6.32 0.27 4.28
CA VAL A 175 -7.16 -0.84 4.70
C VAL A 175 -8.01 -0.41 5.88
N THR A 176 -9.33 -0.58 5.78
CA THR A 176 -10.24 -0.19 6.86
C THR A 176 -11.45 -1.11 6.98
N HIS A 177 -11.99 -1.19 8.20
CA HIS A 177 -13.27 -1.83 8.50
C HIS A 177 -14.42 -0.84 8.56
N TYR A 178 -14.17 0.43 8.24
CA TYR A 178 -15.18 1.50 8.25
C TYR A 178 -15.66 1.77 6.82
N PRO A 179 -16.82 1.24 6.38
CA PRO A 179 -17.30 1.44 5.02
C PRO A 179 -17.60 2.92 4.71
N SER A 180 -17.94 3.71 5.75
CA SER A 180 -18.14 5.15 5.63
C SER A 180 -16.88 5.88 5.17
N VAL A 181 -15.69 5.49 5.63
CA VAL A 181 -14.42 6.14 5.27
C VAL A 181 -14.20 6.07 3.75
N ALA A 182 -14.37 4.88 3.17
CA ALA A 182 -14.24 4.68 1.73
C ALA A 182 -15.24 5.55 0.95
N ARG A 183 -16.53 5.45 1.31
CA ARG A 183 -17.62 6.17 0.64
C ARG A 183 -17.44 7.68 0.71
N ASP A 184 -17.16 8.21 1.90
CA ASP A 184 -17.19 9.65 2.16
C ASP A 184 -15.98 10.35 1.53
N VAL A 185 -14.79 9.72 1.55
CA VAL A 185 -13.59 10.28 0.90
C VAL A 185 -13.67 10.13 -0.61
N GLN A 186 -14.14 8.99 -1.14
CA GLN A 186 -14.32 8.81 -2.58
C GLN A 186 -15.34 9.79 -3.17
N ALA A 187 -16.42 10.10 -2.45
CA ALA A 187 -17.40 11.10 -2.88
C ALA A 187 -16.78 12.51 -3.00
N LYS A 188 -15.83 12.86 -2.12
CA LYS A 188 -15.10 14.13 -2.17
C LYS A 188 -14.01 14.16 -3.25
N TYR A 189 -13.32 13.03 -3.48
CA TYR A 189 -12.16 12.93 -4.38
C TYR A 189 -12.28 11.78 -5.39
N PRO A 190 -13.31 11.78 -6.26
CA PRO A 190 -13.66 10.63 -7.10
C PRO A 190 -12.60 10.27 -8.14
N THR A 191 -11.73 11.20 -8.51
CA THR A 191 -10.63 10.99 -9.46
C THR A 191 -9.33 10.54 -8.80
N HIS A 192 -9.21 10.66 -7.48
CA HIS A 192 -7.95 10.43 -6.76
C HIS A 192 -8.03 9.27 -5.76
N CYS A 193 -9.25 8.87 -5.36
CA CYS A 193 -9.49 7.81 -4.42
C CYS A 193 -10.43 6.77 -5.05
N ALA A 194 -10.02 5.51 -5.06
CA ALA A 194 -10.84 4.37 -5.47
C ALA A 194 -11.04 3.43 -4.28
N SER A 195 -12.01 2.53 -4.37
CA SER A 195 -12.26 1.49 -3.37
C SER A 195 -12.35 0.12 -4.04
N CYS A 196 -11.88 -0.92 -3.36
CA CYS A 196 -12.05 -2.32 -3.74
C CYS A 196 -12.44 -3.21 -2.56
#